data_AF-A0AAE4B1X0-F1
#
_entry.id   AF-A0AAE4B1X0-F1
#
_cell.length_a   1.000
_cell.length_b   1.000
_cell.length_c   1.000
_cell.angle_alpha   90.00
_cell.angle_beta   90.00
_cell.angle_gamma   90.00
#
_symmetry.space_group_name_H-M   'P 1'
#
loop_
_entity.id
_entity.type
_entity.pdbx_description
1 polymer ?
#
loop_
_entity_poly.entity_id
_entity_poly.type
_entity_poly.pdbx_seq_one_letter_code
_entity_poly.pdbx_strand_id
1 'polypeptide(L)' 'MKIIVAAPPIPGETLPLLQLAAALSERGHRVTVRTGPPTPGSRPRPSRPWTG' A
#
# COMPACT_ATOMS: atom_id res chain seq x y z
N MET A 1 -8.74 -17.42 3.70
CA MET A 1 -7.41 -16.86 3.35
C MET A 1 -7.38 -15.38 3.72
N LYS A 2 -6.27 -14.86 4.25
CA LYS A 2 -6.13 -13.46 4.70
C LYS A 2 -5.34 -12.67 3.67
N ILE A 3 -5.90 -11.56 3.18
CA ILE A 3 -5.27 -10.69 2.17
C ILE A 3 -5.07 -9.29 2.77
N ILE A 4 -3.88 -8.72 2.57
CA ILE A 4 -3.58 -7.33 2.97
C ILE A 4 -3.43 -6.51 1.69
N VAL A 5 -4.25 -5.47 1.56
CA VAL A 5 -4.16 -4.50 0.46
C VAL A 5 -3.55 -3.22 1.01
N ALA A 6 -2.33 -2.90 0.59
CA ALA A 6 -1.69 -1.63 0.92
C ALA A 6 -2.08 -0.61 -0.16
N ALA A 7 -2.90 0.38 0.21
CA ALA A 7 -3.30 1.45 -0.69
C ALA A 7 -2.54 2.73 -0.31
N PRO A 8 -1.63 3.24 -1.18
CA PRO A 8 -1.02 4.53 -0.96
C PRO A 8 -2.14 5.60 -0.96
N PRO A 9 -2.05 6.67 -0.16
CA PRO A 9 -3.07 7.71 -0.08
C PRO A 9 -3.00 8.66 -1.29
N ILE A 10 -2.88 8.09 -2.49
CA ILE A 10 -2.90 8.79 -3.77
C ILE A 10 -4.33 8.63 -4.30
N PRO A 11 -5.10 9.72 -4.48
CA PRO A 11 -6.52 9.64 -4.85
C PRO A 11 -6.79 8.79 -6.10
N GLY A 12 -5.88 8.80 -7.08
CA GLY A 12 -6.00 8.00 -8.32
C GLY A 12 -5.71 6.50 -8.16
N GLU A 13 -4.94 6.10 -7.15
CA GLU A 13 -4.54 4.69 -6.92
C GLU A 13 -5.36 4.03 -5.81
N THR A 14 -5.94 4.83 -4.90
CA THR A 14 -6.69 4.32 -3.75
C THR A 14 -8.01 3.66 -4.18
N LEU A 15 -8.73 4.28 -5.12
CA LEU A 15 -10.06 3.81 -5.52
C LEU A 15 -10.03 2.43 -6.22
N PRO A 16 -9.13 2.16 -7.19
CA PRO A 16 -8.99 0.83 -7.77
C PRO A 16 -8.62 -0.25 -6.74
N LEU A 17 -7.77 0.09 -5.77
CA LEU A 17 -7.35 -0.85 -4.72
C LEU A 17 -8.48 -1.18 -3.73
N LEU A 18 -9.35 -0.20 -3.43
CA LEU A 18 -10.56 -0.44 -2.65
C LEU A 18 -11.58 -1.30 -3.41
N GLN A 19 -11.74 -1.09 -4.72
CA GLN A 19 -12.61 -1.93 -5.56
C GLN A 19 -12.10 -3.37 -5.62
N LEU A 20 -10.79 -3.57 -5.77
CA LEU A 20 -10.16 -4.89 -5.69
C LEU A 20 -10.40 -5.54 -4.32
N ALA A 21 -10.21 -4.80 -3.23
CA ALA A 21 -10.47 -5.29 -1.88
C ALA A 21 -11.93 -5.72 -1.69
N ALA A 22 -12.88 -4.95 -2.23
CA ALA A 22 -14.31 -5.29 -2.21
C ALA A 22 -14.59 -6.60 -2.96
N ALA A 23 -14.10 -6.75 -4.19
CA ALA A 23 -14.28 -7.97 -4.98
C ALA A 23 -13.68 -9.22 -4.31
N LEU A 24 -12.55 -9.08 -3.60
CA LEU A 24 -11.95 -10.16 -2.82
C LEU A 24 -12.80 -10.50 -1.59
N SER A 25 -13.36 -9.49 -0.92
CA SER A 25 -14.25 -9.68 0.22
C SER A 25 -15.54 -10.41 -0.19
N GLU A 26 -16.13 -10.06 -1.34
CA GLU A 26 -17.30 -10.75 -1.91
C GLU A 26 -17.04 -12.23 -2.22
N ARG A 27 -15.80 -12.57 -2.58
CA ARG A 27 -15.35 -13.96 -2.77
C ARG A 27 -15.08 -14.70 -1.45
N GLY A 28 -15.46 -14.15 -0.30
CA GLY A 28 -15.28 -14.75 1.02
C GLY A 28 -13.87 -14.65 1.60
N HIS A 29 -13.03 -13.74 1.07
CA HIS A 29 -11.69 -13.54 1.61
C HIS A 29 -11.71 -12.52 2.74
N ARG A 30 -10.93 -12.76 3.79
CA ARG A 30 -10.77 -11.79 4.89
C ARG A 30 -9.73 -10.76 4.46
N VAL A 31 -10.20 -9.58 4.05
CA VAL A 31 -9.35 -8.50 3.54
C VAL A 31 -9.06 -7.47 4.64
N THR A 32 -7.83 -6.98 4.70
CA THR A 32 -7.44 -5.84 5.54
C THR A 32 -6.81 -4.78 4.64
N VAL A 33 -7.43 -3.61 4.58
CA VAL A 33 -6.91 -2.48 3.82
C VAL A 33 -6.05 -1.61 4.76
N ARG A 34 -4.82 -1.33 4.34
CA ARG A 34 -3.97 -0.34 5.01
C ARG A 34 -3.86 0.89 4.12
N THR A 35 -4.56 1.94 4.50
CA THR A 35 -4.44 3.30 3.95
C THR A 35 -3.69 4.17 4.96
N GLY A 36 -2.64 4.83 4.52
CA GLY A 36 -1.89 5.74 5.39
C GLY A 36 -0.65 6.32 4.71
N PRO A 37 -0.19 7.50 5.16
CA PRO A 37 1.04 8.08 4.64
C PRO A 37 2.22 7.10 4.87
N PRO A 38 3.19 7.04 3.94
CA PRO A 38 4.42 6.31 4.22
C PRO A 38 4.99 6.85 5.52
N THR A 39 5.39 5.95 6.42
CA THR A 39 5.94 6.31 7.73
C THR A 39 7.01 7.40 7.55
N PRO A 40 6.91 8.56 8.21
CA PRO A 40 7.94 9.59 8.13
C PRO A 40 9.24 9.01 8.67
N GLY A 41 10.15 8.64 7.77
CA GLY A 41 11.36 7.89 8.09
C GLY A 41 11.78 6.85 7.04
N SER A 42 10.88 6.45 6.13
CA SER A 42 11.24 5.54 5.03
C SER A 42 11.85 6.23 3.81
N ARG A 43 12.40 7.46 3.96
CA ARG A 43 13.23 8.07 2.92
C ARG A 43 14.38 7.08 2.66
N PRO A 44 14.56 6.53 1.45
CA PRO A 44 15.72 5.72 1.16
C PRO A 44 16.93 6.58 1.51
N ARG A 45 17.72 6.12 2.48
CA ARG A 45 18.95 6.78 2.91
C ARG A 45 19.74 6.99 1.62
N PRO A 46 20.07 8.24 1.22
CA PRO A 46 20.86 8.44 0.02
C PRO A 46 22.13 7.62 0.18
N SER A 47 22.31 6.64 -0.71
CA SER A 47 23.55 5.90 -0.82
C SER A 47 24.65 6.94 -0.93
N ARG A 48 25.63 6.86 -0.01
CA ARG A 48 26.74 7.80 0.07
C ARG A 48 27.32 8.04 -1.33
N PRO A 49 27.64 9.28 -1.73
CA PRO A 49 28.36 9.50 -2.97
C PRO A 49 29.70 8.75 -2.87
N TRP A 50 29.95 7.88 -3.84
CA TRP A 50 31.21 7.19 -4.01
C TRP A 50 32.31 8.24 -4.16
N THR A 51 33.11 8.43 -3.11
CA THR A 51 34.33 9.23 -3.16
C THR A 51 35.42 8.29 -3.66
N GLY A 52 35.58 8.26 -4.98
CA GLY A 52 36.75 7.74 -5.67
C GLY A 52 37.70 8.88 -5.95
#